data_AF-A0A7S4IQW7-F1
#
_entry.id   AF-A0A7S4IQW7-F1
#
_cell.length_a   1.000
_cell.length_b   1.000
_cell.length_c   1.000
_cell.angle_alpha   90.00
_cell.angle_beta   90.00
_cell.angle_gamma   90.00
#
_symmetry.space_group_name_H-M   'P 1'
#
loop_
_entity.id
_entity.type
_entity.pdbx_description
1 polymer ?
#
loop_
_entity_poly.entity_id
_entity_poly.type
_entity_poly.pdbx_seq_one_letter_code
_entity_poly.pdbx_strand_id
1 'polypeptide(L)'
;EGCIPAHYLDVIYCNCEKLFELHLTLFKDLLQAEKQQQNVGLSFMKVINLFPQYNNYCTNQLNAIETVQKLQKTNESFVEFVKLMESMGESNRQDLHSYLIKPFQRITRYPLLLKELLKQTSKSSKDY
;
A
#
# COMPACT_ATOMS: atom_id res chain seq x y z
N GLU A 1 18.99 11.73 18.84
CA GLU A 1 17.66 12.14 18.33
C GLU A 1 17.56 11.67 16.88
N GLY A 2 16.38 11.22 16.42
CA GLY A 2 16.21 10.73 15.04
C GLY A 2 16.22 11.87 14.02
N CYS A 3 16.47 11.56 12.73
CA CYS A 3 16.58 12.55 11.65
C CYS A 3 15.30 13.38 11.40
N ILE A 4 14.16 12.93 11.92
CA ILE A 4 12.86 13.63 11.86
C ILE A 4 12.04 13.41 13.15
N PRO A 5 11.33 14.45 13.65
CA PRO A 5 10.38 14.33 14.75
C PRO A 5 9.22 13.35 14.48
N ALA A 6 8.72 12.70 15.53
CA ALA A 6 7.67 11.67 15.44
C ALA A 6 6.38 12.16 14.75
N HIS A 7 5.94 13.39 15.00
CA HIS A 7 4.72 13.92 14.38
C HIS A 7 4.79 13.99 12.84
N TYR A 8 5.99 14.13 12.25
CA TYR A 8 6.14 14.07 10.80
C TYR A 8 6.02 12.64 10.27
N LEU A 9 6.41 11.63 11.06
CA LEU A 9 6.20 10.23 10.69
C LEU A 9 4.72 9.90 10.60
N ASP A 10 3.93 10.35 11.58
CA ASP A 10 2.47 10.16 11.60
C ASP A 10 1.80 10.78 10.37
N VAL A 11 2.27 11.95 9.93
CA VAL A 11 1.75 12.61 8.71
C VAL A 11 2.23 11.91 7.45
N ILE A 12 3.50 11.54 7.33
CA ILE A 12 4.04 10.93 6.10
C ILE A 12 3.46 9.53 5.87
N TYR A 13 3.41 8.72 6.92
CA TYR A 13 3.04 7.31 6.84
C TYR A 13 1.57 7.04 7.20
N CYS A 14 0.88 7.98 7.86
CA CYS A 14 -0.52 7.87 8.20
C CYS A 14 -0.84 6.50 8.86
N ASN A 15 -1.84 5.80 8.36
CA ASN A 15 -2.21 4.45 8.78
C ASN A 15 -1.60 3.35 7.88
N CYS A 16 -0.37 3.53 7.37
CA CYS A 16 0.28 2.54 6.51
C CYS A 16 0.37 1.15 7.15
N GLU A 17 0.56 1.07 8.46
CA GLU A 17 0.65 -0.19 9.20
C GLU A 17 -0.65 -1.00 9.11
N LYS A 18 -1.81 -0.33 9.21
CA LYS A 18 -3.12 -0.98 9.03
C LYS A 18 -3.30 -1.51 7.61
N LEU A 19 -2.79 -0.77 6.61
CA LEU A 19 -2.80 -1.25 5.23
C LEU A 19 -1.86 -2.44 5.05
N PHE A 20 -0.69 -2.42 5.70
CA PHE A 20 0.24 -3.54 5.70
C PHE A 20 -0.39 -4.81 6.30
N GLU A 21 -1.04 -4.71 7.46
CA GLU A 21 -1.75 -5.82 8.10
C GLU A 21 -2.86 -6.41 7.20
N LEU A 22 -3.64 -5.53 6.57
CA LEU A 22 -4.65 -5.92 5.57
C LEU A 22 -4.01 -6.72 4.43
N HIS A 23 -2.93 -6.21 3.82
CA HIS A 23 -2.27 -6.88 2.70
C HIS A 23 -1.58 -8.16 3.11
N LEU A 24 -1.02 -8.22 4.32
CA LEU A 24 -0.39 -9.43 4.83
C LEU A 24 -1.43 -10.55 5.01
N THR A 25 -2.62 -10.20 5.51
CA THR A 25 -3.75 -11.14 5.64
C THR A 25 -4.20 -11.62 4.27
N LEU A 26 -4.48 -10.70 3.35
CA LEU A 26 -4.89 -11.03 1.98
C LEU A 26 -3.84 -11.89 1.26
N PHE A 27 -2.55 -11.57 1.38
CA PHE A 27 -1.48 -12.32 0.75
C PHE A 27 -1.40 -13.76 1.26
N LYS A 28 -1.47 -13.97 2.57
CA LYS A 28 -1.46 -15.31 3.17
C LYS A 28 -2.65 -16.14 2.68
N ASP A 29 -3.84 -15.55 2.65
CA ASP A 29 -5.05 -16.22 2.16
C ASP A 29 -4.98 -16.53 0.67
N LEU A 30 -4.43 -15.63 -0.16
CA LEU A 30 -4.24 -15.88 -1.59
C LEU A 30 -3.23 -17.01 -1.85
N LEU A 31 -2.11 -17.06 -1.12
CA LEU A 31 -1.14 -18.16 -1.23
C LEU A 31 -1.76 -19.50 -0.82
N GLN A 32 -2.61 -19.51 0.20
CA GLN A 32 -3.33 -20.73 0.58
C GLN A 32 -4.33 -21.14 -0.50
N ALA A 33 -5.08 -20.18 -1.05
CA ALA A 33 -6.05 -20.44 -2.09
C ALA A 33 -5.39 -21.02 -3.35
N GLU A 34 -4.23 -20.50 -3.75
CA GLU A 34 -3.44 -21.04 -4.86
C GLU A 34 -3.05 -22.51 -4.62
N LYS A 35 -2.52 -22.84 -3.44
CA LYS A 35 -2.12 -24.21 -3.08
C LYS A 35 -3.29 -25.20 -3.06
N GLN A 36 -4.46 -24.72 -2.63
CA GLN A 36 -5.67 -25.54 -2.47
C GLN A 36 -6.60 -25.48 -3.68
N GLN A 37 -6.20 -24.79 -4.76
CA GLN A 37 -7.04 -24.48 -5.92
C GLN A 37 -8.42 -23.93 -5.52
N GLN A 38 -8.44 -23.05 -4.51
CA GLN A 38 -9.64 -22.41 -4.00
C GLN A 38 -9.92 -21.08 -4.71
N ASN A 39 -11.14 -20.63 -4.50
CA ASN A 39 -11.71 -19.37 -4.96
C ASN A 39 -10.92 -18.15 -4.43
N VAL A 40 -10.56 -17.23 -5.32
CA VAL A 40 -9.84 -16.00 -5.00
C VAL A 40 -10.75 -14.95 -4.36
N GLY A 41 -12.01 -14.87 -4.78
CA GLY A 41 -13.01 -13.97 -4.21
C GLY A 41 -13.18 -14.10 -2.70
N LEU A 42 -13.14 -15.31 -2.14
CA LEU A 42 -13.23 -15.55 -0.70
C LEU A 42 -12.10 -14.88 0.08
N SER A 43 -10.88 -14.87 -0.47
CA SER A 43 -9.74 -14.18 0.15
C SER A 43 -9.97 -12.68 0.23
N PHE A 44 -10.60 -12.08 -0.80
CA PHE A 44 -10.98 -10.67 -0.78
C PHE A 44 -12.12 -10.39 0.21
N MET A 45 -13.11 -11.27 0.31
CA MET A 45 -14.24 -11.11 1.24
C MET A 45 -13.80 -11.06 2.71
N LYS A 46 -12.69 -11.72 3.07
CA LYS A 46 -12.12 -11.67 4.44
C LYS A 46 -11.57 -10.31 4.84
N VAL A 47 -11.15 -9.49 3.87
CA VAL A 47 -10.47 -8.20 4.12
C VAL A 47 -11.25 -6.99 3.63
N ILE A 48 -12.36 -7.17 2.92
CA ILE A 48 -13.09 -6.07 2.27
C ILE A 48 -13.66 -5.06 3.26
N ASN A 49 -14.02 -5.50 4.47
CA ASN A 49 -14.43 -4.63 5.58
C ASN A 49 -13.30 -3.71 6.07
N LEU A 50 -12.04 -4.03 5.77
CA LEU A 50 -10.87 -3.21 6.09
C LEU A 50 -10.51 -2.24 4.96
N PHE A 51 -11.09 -2.37 3.76
CA PHE A 51 -10.80 -1.46 2.64
C PHE A 51 -11.12 0.01 2.92
N PRO A 52 -12.11 0.38 3.77
CA PRO A 52 -12.30 1.78 4.17
C PRO A 52 -11.05 2.42 4.82
N GLN A 53 -10.08 1.65 5.32
CA GLN A 53 -8.80 2.18 5.81
C GLN A 53 -8.01 2.93 4.71
N TYR A 54 -8.24 2.61 3.44
CA TYR A 54 -7.66 3.34 2.32
C TYR A 54 -8.15 4.78 2.23
N ASN A 55 -9.37 5.08 2.69
CA ASN A 55 -9.88 6.45 2.66
C ASN A 55 -8.97 7.36 3.48
N ASN A 56 -8.67 6.96 4.72
CA ASN A 56 -7.79 7.72 5.62
C ASN A 56 -6.41 7.99 4.96
N TYR A 57 -5.77 6.92 4.46
CA TYR A 57 -4.48 7.04 3.80
C TYR A 57 -4.53 7.97 2.57
N CYS A 58 -5.50 7.74 1.68
CA CYS A 58 -5.60 8.48 0.42
C CYS A 58 -5.98 9.96 0.64
N THR A 59 -6.81 10.26 1.64
CA THR A 59 -7.14 11.66 2.00
C THR A 59 -5.95 12.40 2.57
N ASN A 60 -5.01 11.69 3.21
CA ASN A 60 -3.79 12.28 3.76
C ASN A 60 -2.66 12.43 2.73
N GLN A 61 -2.81 11.89 1.51
CA GLN A 61 -1.75 11.84 0.50
C GLN A 61 -1.13 13.22 0.20
N LEU A 62 -1.94 14.27 0.08
CA LEU A 62 -1.45 15.63 -0.18
C LEU A 62 -0.60 16.15 0.97
N ASN A 63 -1.06 15.99 2.21
CA ASN A 63 -0.33 16.40 3.41
C ASN A 63 1.01 15.67 3.53
N ALA A 64 1.05 14.38 3.24
CA ALA A 64 2.28 13.59 3.23
C ALA A 64 3.28 14.13 2.21
N ILE A 65 2.83 14.41 0.97
CA ILE A 65 3.68 14.95 -0.10
C ILE A 65 4.24 16.33 0.28
N GLU A 66 3.39 17.24 0.74
CA GLU A 66 3.80 18.59 1.14
C GLU A 66 4.78 18.55 2.32
N THR A 67 4.56 17.63 3.27
CA THR A 67 5.46 17.41 4.41
C THR A 67 6.84 16.93 3.95
N VAL A 68 6.90 15.94 3.06
CA VAL A 68 8.16 15.46 2.49
C VAL A 68 8.89 16.59 1.75
N GLN A 69 8.18 17.35 0.92
CA GLN A 69 8.76 18.48 0.18
C GLN A 69 9.29 19.58 1.11
N LYS A 70 8.58 19.87 2.21
CA LYS A 70 9.05 20.81 3.23
C LYS A 70 10.34 20.30 3.87
N LEU A 71 10.36 19.04 4.31
CA LEU A 71 11.54 18.44 4.95
C LEU A 71 12.74 18.37 4.00
N GLN A 72 12.52 18.10 2.71
CA GLN A 72 13.57 18.15 1.69
C GLN A 72 14.21 19.54 1.54
N LYS A 73 13.46 20.61 1.83
CA LYS A 73 13.96 22.00 1.77
C LYS A 73 14.58 22.48 3.09
N THR A 74 14.13 21.95 4.22
CA THR A 74 14.47 22.51 5.54
C THR A 74 15.30 21.60 6.43
N ASN A 75 15.56 20.35 6.04
CA ASN A 75 16.27 19.37 6.88
C ASN A 75 17.26 18.55 6.03
N GLU A 76 18.54 18.93 6.09
CA GLU A 76 19.62 18.27 5.36
C GLU A 76 19.81 16.80 5.81
N SER A 77 19.68 16.51 7.11
CA SER A 77 19.81 15.14 7.62
C SER A 77 18.72 14.22 7.07
N PHE A 78 17.49 14.73 6.90
CA PHE A 78 16.42 14.00 6.22
C PHE A 78 16.76 13.74 4.74
N VAL A 79 17.30 14.74 4.05
CA VAL A 79 17.70 14.61 2.63
C VAL A 79 18.79 13.54 2.46
N GLU A 80 19.82 13.57 3.31
CA GLU A 80 20.89 12.56 3.29
C GLU A 80 20.36 11.17 3.58
N PHE A 81 19.49 11.04 4.58
CA PHE A 81 18.84 9.78 4.92
C PHE A 81 18.02 9.22 3.75
N VAL A 82 17.15 10.03 3.14
CA VAL A 82 16.33 9.60 2.00
C VAL A 82 17.22 9.18 0.82
N LYS A 83 18.25 9.97 0.48
CA LYS A 83 19.20 9.60 -0.58
C LYS A 83 19.92 8.29 -0.30
N LEU A 84 20.34 8.07 0.95
CA LEU A 84 20.95 6.81 1.36
C LEU A 84 19.99 5.64 1.14
N MET A 85 18.76 5.75 1.65
CA MET A 85 17.73 4.70 1.48
C MET A 85 17.38 4.44 0.02
N GLU A 86 17.26 5.48 -0.81
CA GLU A 86 16.99 5.36 -2.25
C GLU A 86 18.16 4.71 -3.02
N SER A 87 19.40 4.85 -2.54
CA SER A 87 20.58 4.21 -3.13
C SER A 87 20.73 2.72 -2.79
N MET A 88 20.05 2.25 -1.75
CA MET A 88 20.08 0.84 -1.33
C MET A 88 19.38 -0.05 -2.37
N GLY A 89 19.82 -1.31 -2.52
CA GLY A 89 19.23 -2.24 -3.49
C GLY A 89 17.75 -2.54 -3.21
N GLU A 90 17.37 -2.49 -1.95
CA GLU A 90 16.02 -2.71 -1.41
C GLU A 90 15.01 -1.66 -1.90
N SER A 91 15.47 -0.47 -2.28
CA SER A 91 14.61 0.60 -2.84
C SER A 91 14.10 0.27 -4.24
N ASN A 92 14.65 -0.77 -4.89
CA ASN A 92 14.38 -1.11 -6.28
C ASN A 92 14.48 0.12 -7.22
N ARG A 93 15.38 1.06 -6.93
CA ARG A 93 15.59 2.33 -7.67
C ARG A 93 14.35 3.22 -7.73
N GLN A 94 13.47 3.14 -6.72
CA GLN A 94 12.32 4.03 -6.61
C GLN A 94 12.56 5.08 -5.53
N ASP A 95 12.06 6.29 -5.78
CA ASP A 95 12.08 7.37 -4.81
C ASP A 95 10.98 7.19 -3.73
N LEU A 96 11.12 7.91 -2.61
CA LEU A 96 10.15 7.87 -1.51
C LEU A 96 8.72 8.17 -1.99
N HIS A 97 8.57 9.15 -2.88
CA HIS A 97 7.26 9.55 -3.42
C HIS A 97 6.57 8.40 -4.19
N SER A 98 7.33 7.65 -4.98
CA SER A 98 6.87 6.49 -5.74
C SER A 98 6.38 5.36 -4.84
N TYR A 99 6.88 5.27 -3.60
CA TYR A 99 6.34 4.34 -2.60
C TYR A 99 5.06 4.87 -1.95
N LEU A 100 5.03 6.14 -1.58
CA LEU A 100 3.87 6.74 -0.91
C LEU A 100 2.59 6.70 -1.75
N ILE A 101 2.70 6.73 -3.09
CA ILE A 101 1.54 6.63 -3.99
C ILE A 101 1.02 5.19 -4.21
N LYS A 102 1.78 4.15 -3.82
CA LYS A 102 1.42 2.76 -4.10
C LYS A 102 0.06 2.34 -3.52
N PRO A 103 -0.33 2.72 -2.28
CA PRO A 103 -1.64 2.36 -1.75
C PRO A 103 -2.79 2.88 -2.63
N PHE A 104 -2.73 4.13 -3.08
CA PHE A 104 -3.71 4.69 -4.01
C PHE A 104 -3.75 3.92 -5.35
N GLN A 105 -2.59 3.63 -5.93
CA GLN A 105 -2.50 2.82 -7.14
C GLN A 105 -3.04 1.40 -6.95
N ARG A 106 -2.86 0.82 -5.76
CA ARG A 106 -3.29 -0.54 -5.45
C ARG A 106 -4.81 -0.63 -5.35
N ILE A 107 -5.44 0.30 -4.61
CA ILE A 107 -6.90 0.27 -4.41
C ILE A 107 -7.66 0.50 -5.73
N THR A 108 -7.13 1.35 -6.62
CA THR A 108 -7.72 1.60 -7.94
C THR A 108 -7.54 0.43 -8.92
N ARG A 109 -6.52 -0.41 -8.73
CA ARG A 109 -6.29 -1.61 -9.55
C ARG A 109 -7.20 -2.79 -9.20
N TYR A 110 -7.64 -2.92 -7.95
CA TYR A 110 -8.45 -4.07 -7.55
C TYR A 110 -9.74 -4.26 -8.36
N PRO A 111 -10.57 -3.22 -8.61
CA PRO A 111 -11.74 -3.36 -9.46
C PRO A 111 -11.41 -3.85 -10.88
N LEU A 112 -10.29 -3.41 -11.45
CA LEU A 112 -9.86 -3.80 -12.79
C LEU A 112 -9.47 -5.28 -12.83
N LEU A 113 -8.66 -5.73 -11.87
CA LEU A 113 -8.19 -7.11 -11.76
C LEU A 113 -9.34 -8.07 -11.46
N LEU A 114 -10.20 -7.73 -10.50
CA LEU A 114 -11.35 -8.58 -10.13
C LEU A 114 -12.37 -8.67 -11.27
N LYS A 115 -12.58 -7.58 -12.02
CA LYS A 115 -13.44 -7.60 -13.21
C LYS A 115 -12.88 -8.52 -14.30
N GLU A 116 -11.57 -8.49 -14.53
CA GLU A 116 -10.94 -9.38 -15.52
C GLU A 116 -11.00 -10.84 -15.07
N LEU A 117 -10.73 -11.11 -13.79
CA LEU A 117 -10.88 -12.44 -13.21
C LEU A 117 -12.31 -12.98 -13.39
N LEU A 118 -13.33 -12.16 -13.06
CA LEU A 118 -14.74 -12.54 -13.20
C LEU A 118 -15.13 -12.90 -14.64
N LYS A 119 -14.51 -12.29 -15.66
CA LYS A 119 -14.76 -12.66 -17.06
C LYS A 119 -14.26 -14.06 -17.41
N GLN A 120 -13.20 -14.51 -16.74
CA GLN A 120 -12.61 -15.83 -16.93
C GLN A 120 -13.26 -16.89 -16.02
N THR A 121 -14.09 -16.48 -15.06
CA THR A 121 -14.80 -17.38 -14.16
C THR A 121 -16.15 -17.80 -14.74
N SER A 122 -16.37 -19.12 -14.86
CA SER A 122 -17.68 -19.66 -15.30
C SER A 122 -18.80 -19.22 -14.36
N LYS A 123 -19.98 -18.86 -14.89
CA LYS A 123 -21.18 -18.52 -14.10
C LYS A 123 -21.68 -19.65 -13.19
N SER A 124 -21.31 -20.90 -13.49
CA SER A 124 -21.62 -22.06 -12.65
C SER A 124 -20.56 -22.34 -11.57
N SER A 125 -19.46 -21.59 -11.58
CA SER A 125 -18.41 -21.70 -10.56
C SER A 125 -18.91 -21.17 -9.23
N LYS A 126 -18.41 -21.76 -8.13
CA LYS A 126 -18.58 -21.20 -6.78
C LYS A 126 -17.78 -19.90 -6.56
N ASP A 127 -16.99 -19.48 -7.54
CA ASP A 127 -16.18 -18.24 -7.56
C ASP A 127 -16.77 -17.12 -8.44
N TYR A 128 -17.97 -17.33 -8.98
CA TYR A 128 -18.72 -16.29 -9.68
C TYR A 128 -19.60 -15.53 -8.69
#